data_AF-A0A3D1LBM7-F1
#
_entry.id   AF-A0A3D1LBM7-F1
#
_cell.length_a   1.000
_cell.length_b   1.000
_cell.length_c   1.000
_cell.angle_alpha   90.00
_cell.angle_beta   90.00
_cell.angle_gamma   90.00
#
_symmetry.space_group_name_H-M   'P 1'
#
loop_
_entity.id
_entity.type
_entity.pdbx_description
1 polymer ?
#
loop_
_entity_poly.entity_id
_entity_poly.type
_entity_poly.pdbx_seq_one_letter_code
_entity_poly.pdbx_strand_id
1 'polypeptide(L)' 'ETSRKLFVHRNTLVYRLEKIKKLTGLDLREFDDAIIFKVALMVKKYLVSRENRII' A
#
# COMPACT_ATOMS: atom_id res chain seq x y z
N GLU A 1 3.00 -15.61 5.19
CA GLU A 1 1.53 -15.79 5.28
C GLU A 1 0.78 -14.99 4.21
N THR A 2 1.05 -13.69 4.09
CA THR A 2 0.43 -12.78 3.10
C THR A 2 0.52 -13.27 1.64
N SER A 3 1.64 -13.86 1.24
CA SER A 3 1.81 -14.41 -0.11
C SER A 3 0.81 -15.52 -0.43
N ARG A 4 0.46 -16.35 0.56
CA ARG A 4 -0.59 -17.38 0.42
C ARG A 4 -1.99 -16.74 0.29
N LYS A 5 -2.31 -15.75 1.12
CA LYS A 5 -3.59 -15.02 1.06
C LYS A 5 -3.80 -14.28 -0.26
N LEU A 6 -2.71 -13.80 -0.87
CA LEU A 6 -2.73 -13.10 -2.15
C LEU A 6 -2.55 -14.02 -3.36
N PHE A 7 -2.41 -15.33 -3.16
CA PHE A 7 -2.13 -16.31 -4.22
C PHE A 7 -0.91 -15.93 -5.08
N VAL A 8 0.14 -15.36 -4.46
CA VAL A 8 1.39 -14.98 -5.13
C VAL A 8 2.58 -15.68 -4.51
N HIS A 9 3.64 -15.84 -5.29
CA HIS A 9 4.91 -16.31 -4.76
C HIS A 9 5.51 -15.30 -3.77
N ARG A 10 6.26 -15.79 -2.77
CA ARG A 10 6.90 -14.92 -1.75
C ARG A 10 7.84 -13.88 -2.37
N ASN A 11 8.58 -14.24 -3.42
CA ASN A 11 9.50 -13.30 -4.07
C ASN A 11 8.74 -12.23 -4.85
N THR A 12 7.60 -12.56 -5.45
CA THR A 12 6.73 -11.59 -6.11
C THR A 12 6.17 -10.59 -5.09
N LEU A 13 5.81 -11.06 -3.89
CA LEU A 13 5.40 -10.17 -2.80
C LEU A 13 6.55 -9.23 -2.39
N VAL A 14 7.74 -9.77 -2.15
CA VAL A 14 8.93 -8.95 -1.78
C VAL A 14 9.25 -7.93 -2.87
N TYR A 15 9.22 -8.33 -4.15
CA TYR A 15 9.45 -7.42 -5.27
C TYR A 15 8.44 -6.26 -5.29
N ARG A 16 7.15 -6.55 -5.03
CA ARG A 16 6.12 -5.50 -4.94
C ARG A 16 6.39 -4.54 -3.77
N LEU A 17 6.82 -5.06 -2.62
CA LEU A 17 7.19 -4.22 -1.47
C LEU A 17 8.40 -3.32 -1.79
N GLU A 18 9.43 -3.86 -2.42
CA GLU A 18 10.59 -3.07 -2.87
C GLU A 18 10.20 -2.01 -3.91
N LYS A 19 9.28 -2.35 -4.83
CA LYS A 19 8.76 -1.38 -5.79
C LYS A 19 7.98 -0.25 -5.10
N ILE A 20 7.19 -0.56 -4.08
CA ILE A 20 6.49 0.46 -3.27
C ILE A 20 7.50 1.37 -2.60
N LYS A 21 8.50 0.80 -1.90
CA LYS A 21 9.57 1.57 -1.26
C LYS A 21 10.29 2.51 -2.22
N LYS A 22 10.61 2.03 -3.44
CA LYS A 22 11.24 2.88 -4.47
C LYS A 22 10.36 4.03 -4.95
N LEU A 23 9.04 3.84 -5.00
CA LEU A 23 8.10 4.86 -5.49
C LEU A 23 7.71 5.88 -4.43
N THR A 24 7.59 5.46 -3.17
CA THR A 24 7.07 6.30 -2.09
C THR A 24 8.10 6.70 -1.06
N GLY A 25 9.28 6.07 -1.06
CA GLY A 25 10.29 6.21 -0.01
C GLY A 25 9.97 5.45 1.28
N LEU A 26 8.82 4.79 1.37
CA LEU A 26 8.34 4.14 2.60
C LEU A 26 8.60 2.63 2.58
N ASP A 27 9.30 2.11 3.58
CA ASP A 27 9.50 0.68 3.77
C ASP A 27 8.37 0.06 4.62
N LEU A 28 7.43 -0.62 3.97
CA LEU A 28 6.27 -1.21 4.66
C LEU A 28 6.60 -2.39 5.59
N ARG A 29 7.87 -2.76 5.72
CA ARG A 29 8.34 -3.68 6.78
C ARG A 29 8.58 -2.95 8.10
N GLU A 30 8.84 -1.65 8.05
CA GLU A 30 8.96 -0.78 9.21
C GLU A 30 7.57 -0.31 9.66
N PHE A 31 7.34 -0.34 10.97
CA PHE A 31 6.00 -0.10 11.52
C PHE A 31 5.52 1.33 11.25
N ASP A 32 6.36 2.33 11.50
CA ASP A 32 6.00 3.75 11.34
C ASP A 32 5.67 4.07 9.88
N ASP A 33 6.50 3.62 8.94
CA ASP A 33 6.26 3.75 7.50
C ASP A 33 4.97 3.06 7.07
N ALA A 34 4.66 1.89 7.62
CA ALA A 34 3.42 1.17 7.33
C ALA A 34 2.19 1.94 7.83
N ILE A 35 2.26 2.59 9.01
CA ILE A 35 1.18 3.44 9.53
C ILE A 35 0.99 4.67 8.64
N ILE A 36 2.06 5.36 8.26
CA ILE A 36 2.02 6.50 7.34
C ILE A 36 1.36 6.09 6.02
N PHE A 37 1.79 4.96 5.44
CA PHE A 37 1.24 4.46 4.19
C PHE A 37 -0.26 4.10 4.31
N LYS A 38 -0.67 3.50 5.43
CA LYS A 38 -2.08 3.18 5.70
C LYS A 38 -2.95 4.44 5.77
N VAL A 39 -2.50 5.47 6.48
CA VAL A 39 -3.22 6.76 6.57
C VAL A 39 -3.30 7.43 5.21
N ALA A 40 -2.20 7.44 4.44
CA ALA A 40 -2.18 7.99 3.09
C ALA A 40 -3.21 7.31 2.17
N LEU A 41 -3.33 5.97 2.24
CA LEU A 41 -4.34 5.21 1.49
C LEU A 41 -5.77 5.54 1.94
N MET A 42 -6.00 5.75 3.24
CA MET A 42 -7.31 6.16 3.77
C MET A 42 -7.71 7.54 3.22
N VAL A 43 -6.80 8.51 3.24
CA VAL A 43 -7.02 9.85 2.68
C VAL A 43 -7.29 9.76 1.18
N LYS A 44 -6.48 9.00 0.42
CA LYS A 44 -6.71 8.78 -1.01
C LYS A 44 -8.11 8.22 -1.29
N LYS A 45 -8.53 7.19 -0.54
CA LYS A 45 -9.86 6.58 -0.69
C LYS A 45 -10.97 7.59 -0.40
N TYR A 46 -10.80 8.43 0.63
CA TYR A 46 -11.74 9.50 0.95
C TYR A 46 -11.87 10.49 -0.20
N LEU A 47 -10.76 11.01 -0.72
CA LEU A 47 -10.75 11.97 -1.83
C LEU A 47 -11.44 11.41 -3.08
N VAL A 48 -11.13 10.17 -3.47
CA VAL A 48 -11.78 9.50 -4.61
C VAL A 48 -13.29 9.33 -4.36
N SER A 49 -13.69 8.95 -3.14
CA SER A 49 -15.11 8.81 -2.81
C SER A 49 -15.87 10.14 -2.81
N ARG A 50 -15.17 11.25 -2.57
CA ARG A 50 -15.75 12.60 -2.63
C ARG A 50 -15.93 13.08 -4.07
N GLU A 51 -14.94 12.83 -4.93
CA GLU A 51 -15.00 13.15 -6.35
C GLU A 51 -16.20 12.45 -7.02
N ASN A 52 -16.41 11.16 -6.74
CA ASN A 52 -17.56 10.39 -7.23
C ASN A 52 -18.93 10.85 -6.71
N ARG A 53 -18.99 11.72 -5.70
CA ARG A 53 -20.26 12.29 -5.18
C ARG A 53 -20.60 13.64 -5.80
N ILE A 54 -19.66 14.25 -6.53
CA ILE A 54 -19.82 15.58 -7.14
C ILE A 54 -20.20 15.46 -8.63
N ILE A 55 -19.96 14.29 -9.24
CA ILE A 55 -20.42 13.90 -10.58
C ILE A 55 -21.77 13.19 -10.44
#